data_AF-A0A699STC1-F1
#
_entry.id   AF-A0A699STC1-F1
#
_cell.length_a   1.000
_cell.length_b   1.000
_cell.length_c   1.000
_cell.angle_alpha   90.00
_cell.angle_beta   90.00
_cell.angle_gamma   90.00
#
_symmetry.space_group_name_H-M   'P 1'
#
loop_
_entity.id
_entity.type
_entity.pdbx_description
1 polymer ?
#
loop_
_entity_poly.entity_id
_entity_poly.type
_entity_poly.pdbx_seq_one_letter_code
_entity_poly.pdbx_strand_id
1 'polypeptide(L)'
;QTDEPNLFGTAIVDVPKELPKVRMVNSCLEKLKFHLASFDMVVKERTTDTAITKGTWGFEHTKACFRDDIIPFVKSLKELFTSFDQFLIDEVTEVQNVFTQMELAVEQHCEEKTKVQIKMENVLQENDRLLTQALSVEIVNIVVYENMKSDCLNVTACERCVTTESELKTDFLKNKCYDELLQKYHTLEKHCITLEVN
;
A
#
# COMPACT_ATOMS: atom_id res chain seq x y z
N GLN A 1 -1.90 27.56 0.53
CA GLN A 1 -1.05 26.98 1.58
C GLN A 1 -0.94 25.51 1.21
N THR A 2 0.19 25.15 0.63
CA THR A 2 0.41 23.88 -0.05
C THR A 2 1.01 22.94 0.98
N ASP A 3 0.18 22.10 1.58
CA ASP A 3 0.66 21.03 2.46
C ASP A 3 1.28 19.93 1.60
N GLU A 4 2.61 19.93 1.54
CA GLU A 4 3.40 18.80 1.03
C GLU A 4 3.03 17.52 1.81
N PRO A 5 2.85 16.37 1.14
CA PRO A 5 2.68 15.13 1.84
C PRO A 5 4.05 14.70 2.38
N ASN A 6 4.23 14.85 3.69
CA ASN A 6 5.39 14.34 4.41
C ASN A 6 5.67 12.89 4.02
N LEU A 7 6.83 12.72 3.40
CA LEU A 7 7.48 11.47 3.04
C LEU A 7 7.39 10.52 4.25
N PHE A 8 6.61 9.45 4.09
CA PHE A 8 6.34 8.48 5.15
C PHE A 8 7.66 7.95 5.73
N GLY A 9 7.96 8.37 6.95
CA GLY A 9 9.07 7.84 7.73
C GLY A 9 8.87 6.34 7.86
N THR A 10 9.71 5.58 7.18
CA THR A 10 9.77 4.13 7.36
C THR A 10 10.12 3.90 8.83
N ALA A 11 9.16 3.42 9.61
CA ALA A 11 9.42 2.98 10.97
C ALA A 11 10.37 1.78 10.88
N ILE A 12 11.67 2.05 11.07
CA ILE A 12 12.69 1.02 11.18
C ILE A 12 12.38 0.33 12.51
N VAL A 13 11.62 -0.76 12.46
CA VAL A 13 11.49 -1.68 13.58
C VAL A 13 12.86 -2.29 13.78
N ASP A 14 13.58 -1.83 14.79
CA ASP A 14 14.85 -2.39 15.24
C ASP A 14 14.58 -3.80 15.79
N VAL A 15 14.56 -4.79 14.90
CA VAL A 15 14.57 -6.20 15.28
C VAL A 15 15.92 -6.48 15.93
N PRO A 16 15.95 -7.08 17.14
CA PRO A 16 17.19 -7.52 17.77
C PRO A 16 17.92 -8.48 16.81
N LYS A 17 19.04 -8.02 16.24
CA LYS A 17 19.85 -8.79 15.28
C LYS A 17 20.69 -9.89 15.93
N GLU A 18 20.76 -9.93 17.26
CA GLU A 18 21.59 -10.91 17.97
C GLU A 18 20.77 -12.12 18.37
N LEU A 19 21.19 -13.27 17.84
CA LEU A 19 20.72 -14.58 18.28
C LEU A 19 21.26 -14.88 19.69
N PRO A 20 20.53 -15.68 20.47
CA PRO A 20 20.97 -16.14 21.79
C PRO A 20 22.34 -16.82 21.71
N LYS A 21 23.18 -16.62 22.73
CA LYS A 21 24.61 -16.91 22.66
C LYS A 21 24.85 -18.39 22.90
N VAL A 22 24.77 -19.19 21.82
CA VAL A 22 25.19 -20.61 21.71
C VAL A 22 26.51 -20.92 22.43
N ARG A 23 27.37 -19.91 22.59
CA ARG A 23 28.67 -19.98 23.27
C ARG A 23 28.60 -20.48 24.73
N MET A 24 27.49 -20.30 25.44
CA MET A 24 27.41 -20.68 26.87
C MET A 24 27.06 -22.16 27.11
N VAL A 25 26.31 -22.81 26.20
CA VAL A 25 26.10 -24.28 26.24
C VAL A 25 27.43 -25.02 26.16
N ASN A 26 28.33 -24.56 25.28
CA ASN A 26 29.67 -25.12 25.15
C ASN A 26 30.48 -24.98 26.47
N SER A 27 30.34 -23.86 27.18
CA SER A 27 31.01 -23.66 28.48
C SER A 27 30.54 -24.67 29.53
N CYS A 28 29.22 -24.91 29.62
CA CYS A 28 28.67 -25.91 30.53
C CYS A 28 29.10 -27.33 30.16
N LEU A 29 29.15 -27.65 28.86
CA LEU A 29 29.61 -28.95 28.37
C LEU A 29 31.09 -29.20 28.69
N GLU A 30 31.95 -28.20 28.53
CA GLU A 30 33.38 -28.33 28.87
C GLU A 30 33.58 -28.48 30.39
N LYS A 31 32.81 -27.75 31.22
CA LYS A 31 32.82 -27.96 32.68
C LYS A 31 32.39 -29.38 33.05
N LEU A 32 31.34 -29.91 32.42
CA LEU A 32 30.88 -31.28 32.65
C LEU A 32 31.97 -32.30 32.29
N LYS A 33 32.62 -32.15 31.13
CA LYS A 33 33.75 -33.00 30.73
C LYS A 33 34.89 -32.97 31.76
N PHE A 34 35.23 -31.78 32.26
CA PHE A 34 36.28 -31.61 33.28
C PHE A 34 35.95 -32.35 34.59
N HIS A 35 34.71 -32.22 35.08
CA HIS A 35 34.28 -32.92 36.28
C HIS A 35 34.26 -34.45 36.09
N LEU A 36 33.78 -34.94 34.95
CA LEU A 36 33.79 -36.36 34.62
C LEU A 36 35.21 -36.94 34.56
N ALA A 37 36.14 -36.25 33.92
CA ALA A 37 37.55 -36.67 33.84
C ALA A 37 38.22 -36.70 35.22
N SER A 38 37.93 -35.71 36.06
CA SER A 38 38.44 -35.65 37.44
C SER A 38 37.91 -36.82 38.28
N PHE A 39 36.62 -37.13 38.14
CA PHE A 39 36.01 -38.26 38.85
C PHE A 39 36.56 -39.61 38.40
N ASP A 40 36.70 -39.83 37.08
CA ASP A 40 37.30 -41.04 36.53
C ASP A 40 38.72 -41.27 37.06
N MET A 41 39.52 -40.21 37.17
CA MET A 41 40.86 -40.27 37.78
C MET A 41 40.81 -40.70 39.26
N VAL A 42 39.93 -40.10 40.07
CA VAL A 42 39.75 -40.47 41.48
C VAL A 42 39.29 -41.91 41.62
N VAL A 43 38.34 -42.35 40.81
CA VAL A 43 37.85 -43.74 40.81
C VAL A 43 39.00 -44.71 40.49
N LYS A 44 39.81 -44.42 39.46
CA LYS A 44 40.97 -45.25 39.08
C LYS A 44 42.03 -45.32 40.18
N GLU A 45 42.37 -44.19 40.79
CA GLU A 45 43.32 -44.15 41.91
C GLU A 45 42.85 -45.03 43.07
N ARG A 46 41.56 -44.95 43.42
CA ARG A 46 40.96 -45.72 44.52
C ARG A 46 40.74 -47.20 44.21
N THR A 47 40.49 -47.56 42.95
CA THR A 47 40.30 -48.97 42.53
C THR A 47 41.61 -49.72 42.29
N THR A 48 42.76 -49.04 42.29
CA THR A 48 44.07 -49.67 42.12
C THR A 48 44.51 -50.38 43.42
N ASP A 49 44.47 -51.72 43.39
CA ASP A 49 45.08 -52.76 44.26
C ASP A 49 45.05 -52.65 45.80
N THR A 50 44.32 -51.71 46.38
CA THR A 50 44.17 -51.63 47.86
C THR A 50 43.04 -52.53 48.39
N ALA A 51 42.17 -53.03 47.50
CA ALA A 51 41.02 -53.86 47.87
C ALA A 51 41.35 -55.36 48.06
N ILE A 52 42.43 -55.88 47.46
CA ILE A 52 42.72 -57.33 47.45
C ILE A 52 43.42 -57.82 48.73
N THR A 53 44.13 -56.95 49.46
CA THR A 53 44.96 -57.39 50.62
C THR A 53 44.40 -57.08 52.01
N LYS A 54 43.34 -56.27 52.16
CA LYS A 54 42.86 -55.81 53.48
C LYS A 54 41.36 -56.00 53.69
N GLY A 55 40.93 -57.24 53.95
CA GLY A 55 39.51 -57.62 54.13
C GLY A 55 38.71 -56.88 55.22
N THR A 56 39.35 -56.17 56.17
CA THR A 56 38.67 -55.35 57.20
C THR A 56 38.84 -53.83 57.00
N TRP A 57 39.88 -53.39 56.28
CA TRP A 57 40.12 -51.97 55.98
C TRP A 57 39.24 -51.47 54.82
N GLY A 58 38.75 -52.38 53.98
CA GLY A 58 37.92 -52.06 52.82
C GLY A 58 36.60 -51.36 53.14
N PHE A 59 35.94 -51.68 54.26
CA PHE A 59 34.65 -51.04 54.61
C PHE A 59 34.81 -49.57 55.02
N GLU A 60 35.71 -49.28 55.96
CA GLU A 60 35.96 -47.89 56.39
C GLU A 60 36.57 -47.05 55.25
N HIS A 61 37.40 -47.64 54.41
CA HIS A 61 37.93 -46.97 53.21
C HIS A 61 36.83 -46.64 52.20
N THR A 62 35.93 -47.60 51.91
CA THR A 62 34.78 -47.38 51.02
C THR A 62 33.89 -46.26 51.58
N LYS A 63 33.63 -46.28 52.88
CA LYS A 63 32.83 -45.27 53.57
C LYS A 63 33.45 -43.87 53.51
N ALA A 64 34.77 -43.76 53.63
CA ALA A 64 35.49 -42.49 53.46
C ALA A 64 35.42 -42.00 52.00
N CYS A 65 35.63 -42.88 51.02
CA CYS A 65 35.48 -42.56 49.58
C CYS A 65 34.08 -42.01 49.25
N PHE A 66 33.02 -42.61 49.80
CA PHE A 66 31.67 -42.06 49.62
C PHE A 66 31.53 -40.66 50.21
N ARG A 67 32.08 -40.42 51.40
CA ARG A 67 31.96 -39.14 52.08
C ARG A 67 32.79 -38.03 51.46
N ASP A 68 34.02 -38.32 51.10
CA ASP A 68 35.01 -37.32 50.74
C ASP A 68 35.07 -37.10 49.22
N ASP A 69 34.76 -38.12 48.42
CA ASP A 69 34.89 -38.07 46.96
C ASP A 69 33.52 -38.08 46.27
N ILE A 70 32.69 -39.10 46.51
CA ILE A 70 31.44 -39.32 45.74
C ILE A 70 30.36 -38.29 46.10
N ILE A 71 30.10 -38.05 47.39
CA ILE A 71 29.06 -37.10 47.82
C ILE A 71 29.37 -35.68 47.32
N PRO A 72 30.60 -35.14 47.46
CA PRO A 72 30.95 -33.84 46.91
C PRO A 72 30.84 -33.78 45.39
N PHE A 73 31.28 -34.83 44.68
CA PHE A 73 31.12 -34.91 43.22
C PHE A 73 29.65 -34.81 42.78
N VAL A 74 28.77 -35.61 43.39
CA VAL A 74 27.33 -35.60 43.09
C VAL A 74 26.72 -34.24 43.42
N LYS A 75 27.16 -33.60 44.51
CA LYS A 75 26.73 -32.24 44.87
C LYS A 75 27.13 -31.23 43.79
N SER A 76 28.39 -31.21 43.36
CA SER A 76 28.85 -30.32 42.28
C SER A 76 28.14 -30.59 40.97
N LEU A 77 27.85 -31.86 40.65
CA LEU A 77 27.09 -32.22 39.46
C LEU A 77 25.66 -31.69 39.51
N LYS A 78 25.00 -31.79 40.68
CA LYS A 78 23.66 -31.22 40.89
C LYS A 78 23.64 -29.71 40.70
N GLU A 79 24.62 -29.01 41.29
CA GLU A 79 24.75 -27.55 41.16
C GLU A 79 25.01 -27.14 39.69
N LEU A 80 25.82 -27.90 38.96
CA LEU A 80 26.07 -27.68 37.54
C LEU A 80 24.79 -27.83 36.71
N PHE A 81 24.01 -28.89 36.92
CA PHE A 81 22.74 -29.09 36.22
C PHE A 81 21.72 -28.02 36.56
N THR A 82 21.60 -27.63 37.84
CA THR A 82 20.70 -26.53 38.23
C THR A 82 21.08 -25.21 37.55
N SER A 83 22.37 -24.91 37.46
CA SER A 83 22.85 -23.72 36.73
C SER A 83 22.58 -23.82 35.23
N PHE A 84 22.69 -25.02 34.65
CA PHE A 84 22.41 -25.24 33.24
C PHE A 84 20.92 -25.10 32.92
N ASP A 85 20.05 -25.67 33.76
CA ASP A 85 18.59 -25.56 33.61
C ASP A 85 18.14 -24.10 33.67
N GLN A 86 18.64 -23.34 34.65
CA GLN A 86 18.33 -21.90 34.75
C GLN A 86 18.79 -21.15 33.50
N PHE A 87 19.98 -21.44 32.99
CA PHE A 87 20.48 -20.82 31.76
C PHE A 87 19.59 -21.14 30.55
N LEU A 88 19.14 -22.38 30.39
CA LEU A 88 18.22 -22.75 29.32
C LEU A 88 16.88 -22.01 29.45
N ILE A 89 16.36 -21.88 30.68
CA ILE A 89 15.13 -21.12 30.95
C ILE A 89 15.31 -19.66 30.55
N ASP A 90 16.43 -19.03 30.92
CA ASP A 90 16.71 -17.63 30.62
C ASP A 90 16.79 -17.40 29.10
N GLU A 91 17.51 -18.26 28.36
CA GLU A 91 17.64 -18.17 26.90
C GLU A 91 16.30 -18.40 26.18
N VAL A 92 15.53 -19.41 26.60
CA VAL A 92 14.18 -19.63 26.03
C VAL A 92 13.28 -18.43 26.31
N THR A 93 13.39 -17.82 27.49
CA THR A 93 12.63 -16.63 27.86
C THR A 93 13.03 -15.42 27.02
N GLU A 94 14.33 -15.22 26.76
CA GLU A 94 14.83 -14.15 25.89
C GLU A 94 14.32 -14.32 24.46
N VAL A 95 14.42 -15.53 23.90
CA VAL A 95 13.85 -15.86 22.58
C VAL A 95 12.36 -15.57 22.54
N GLN A 96 11.61 -16.06 23.54
CA GLN A 96 10.18 -15.84 23.62
C GLN A 96 9.83 -14.35 23.67
N ASN A 97 10.59 -13.54 24.41
CA ASN A 97 10.41 -12.09 24.48
C ASN A 97 10.66 -11.42 23.12
N VAL A 98 11.70 -11.82 22.39
CA VAL A 98 11.97 -11.32 21.03
C VAL A 98 10.81 -11.67 20.10
N PHE A 99 10.28 -12.90 20.15
CA PHE A 99 9.11 -13.30 19.37
C PHE A 99 7.87 -12.47 19.71
N THR A 100 7.58 -12.23 20.99
CA THR A 100 6.46 -11.39 21.43
C THR A 100 6.61 -9.95 20.92
N GLN A 101 7.81 -9.38 20.94
CA GLN A 101 8.06 -8.04 20.38
C GLN A 101 7.86 -8.00 18.87
N MET A 102 8.34 -9.03 18.16
CA MET A 102 8.13 -9.17 16.71
C MET A 102 6.65 -9.29 16.35
N GLU A 103 5.88 -10.08 17.12
CA GLU A 103 4.44 -10.23 16.93
C GLU A 103 3.71 -8.89 17.10
N LEU A 104 4.01 -8.13 18.16
CA LEU A 104 3.43 -6.81 18.40
C LEU A 104 3.77 -5.82 17.26
N ALA A 105 5.02 -5.83 16.78
CA ALA A 105 5.43 -4.96 15.68
C ALA A 105 4.70 -5.31 14.36
N VAL A 106 4.49 -6.60 14.10
CA VAL A 106 3.71 -7.07 12.93
C VAL A 106 2.25 -6.65 13.04
N GLU A 107 1.64 -6.78 14.22
CA GLU A 107 0.25 -6.37 14.46
C GLU A 107 0.06 -4.87 14.23
N GLN A 108 0.93 -4.04 14.82
CA GLN A 108 0.91 -2.59 14.61
C GLN A 108 1.07 -2.23 13.12
N HIS A 109 2.03 -2.85 12.43
CA HIS A 109 2.22 -2.62 10.99
C HIS A 109 0.97 -3.03 10.18
N CYS A 110 0.26 -4.10 10.56
CA CYS A 110 -0.99 -4.49 9.91
C CYS A 110 -2.09 -3.44 10.10
N GLU A 111 -2.22 -2.83 11.28
CA GLU A 111 -3.15 -1.74 11.52
C GLU A 111 -2.83 -0.50 10.67
N GLU A 112 -1.56 -0.10 10.62
CA GLU A 112 -1.10 1.05 9.84
C GLU A 112 -1.36 0.83 8.34
N LYS A 113 -1.03 -0.37 7.83
CA LYS A 113 -1.32 -0.77 6.44
C LYS A 113 -2.82 -0.65 6.13
N THR A 114 -3.68 -1.09 7.04
CA THR A 114 -5.14 -1.01 6.87
C THR A 114 -5.61 0.45 6.81
N LYS A 115 -5.09 1.32 7.69
CA LYS A 115 -5.39 2.77 7.67
C LYS A 115 -4.97 3.41 6.34
N VAL A 116 -3.80 3.06 5.81
CA VAL A 116 -3.34 3.54 4.50
C VAL A 116 -4.24 3.03 3.37
N GLN A 117 -4.62 1.76 3.40
CA GLN A 117 -5.52 1.18 2.39
C GLN A 117 -6.89 1.88 2.36
N ILE A 118 -7.49 2.15 3.53
CA ILE A 118 -8.75 2.91 3.63
C ILE A 118 -8.60 4.33 3.05
N LYS A 119 -7.49 5.02 3.35
CA LYS A 119 -7.24 6.36 2.80
C LYS A 119 -7.12 6.33 1.27
N MET A 120 -6.44 5.31 0.73
CA MET A 120 -6.31 5.13 -0.73
C MET A 120 -7.67 4.91 -1.38
N GLU A 121 -8.51 4.04 -0.81
CA GLU A 121 -9.87 3.79 -1.29
C GLU A 121 -10.70 5.09 -1.33
N ASN A 122 -10.64 5.90 -0.27
CA ASN A 122 -11.35 7.18 -0.23
C ASN A 122 -10.86 8.17 -1.30
N VAL A 123 -9.54 8.22 -1.56
CA VAL A 123 -8.96 9.07 -2.62
C VAL A 123 -9.40 8.60 -4.00
N LEU A 124 -9.44 7.29 -4.24
CA LEU A 124 -9.93 6.73 -5.51
C LEU A 124 -11.41 7.08 -5.74
N GLN A 125 -12.25 6.90 -4.72
CA GLN A 125 -13.67 7.25 -4.80
C GLN A 125 -13.89 8.75 -5.07
N GLU A 126 -13.09 9.61 -4.44
CA GLU A 126 -13.17 11.05 -4.68
C GLU A 126 -12.71 11.42 -6.10
N ASN A 127 -11.63 10.80 -6.60
CA ASN A 127 -11.16 11.00 -7.97
C ASN A 127 -12.21 10.58 -9.00
N ASP A 128 -12.89 9.45 -8.80
CA ASP A 128 -13.96 8.99 -9.68
C ASP A 128 -15.13 9.98 -9.70
N ARG A 129 -15.49 10.54 -8.54
CA ARG A 129 -16.51 11.58 -8.42
C ARG A 129 -16.13 12.84 -9.19
N LEU A 130 -14.90 13.33 -9.00
CA LEU A 130 -14.39 14.53 -9.68
C LEU A 130 -14.28 14.31 -11.20
N LEU A 131 -13.81 13.15 -11.63
CA LEU A 131 -13.75 12.78 -13.05
C LEU A 131 -15.15 12.76 -13.67
N THR A 132 -16.13 12.19 -12.98
CA THR A 132 -17.53 12.18 -13.42
C THR A 132 -18.08 13.61 -13.56
N GLN A 133 -17.79 14.49 -12.59
CA GLN A 133 -18.20 15.90 -12.64
C GLN A 133 -17.53 16.63 -13.81
N ALA A 134 -16.22 16.45 -14.01
CA ALA A 134 -15.47 17.08 -15.10
C ALA A 134 -15.99 16.66 -16.48
N LEU A 135 -16.24 15.35 -16.67
CA LEU A 135 -16.82 14.82 -17.90
C LEU A 135 -18.24 15.36 -18.14
N SER A 136 -19.07 15.43 -17.10
CA SER A 136 -20.42 16.01 -17.20
C SER A 136 -20.39 17.48 -17.64
N VAL A 137 -19.48 18.29 -17.05
CA VAL A 137 -19.29 19.69 -17.45
C VAL A 137 -18.83 19.81 -18.89
N GLU A 138 -17.86 18.99 -19.31
CA GLU A 138 -17.36 18.99 -20.70
C GLU A 138 -18.46 18.63 -21.71
N ILE A 139 -19.28 17.60 -21.41
CA ILE A 139 -20.42 17.20 -22.24
C ILE A 139 -21.43 18.35 -22.34
N VAL A 140 -21.79 19.00 -21.22
CA VAL A 140 -22.71 20.15 -21.22
C VAL A 140 -22.13 21.30 -22.06
N ASN A 141 -20.84 21.60 -21.91
CA ASN A 141 -20.17 22.64 -22.69
C ASN A 141 -20.22 22.34 -24.19
N ILE A 142 -19.94 21.10 -24.62
CA ILE A 142 -20.02 20.68 -26.03
C ILE A 142 -21.45 20.84 -26.56
N VAL A 143 -22.47 20.38 -25.82
CA VAL A 143 -23.89 20.48 -26.22
C VAL A 143 -24.31 21.94 -26.37
N VAL A 144 -23.96 22.79 -25.40
CA VAL A 144 -24.27 24.24 -25.44
C VAL A 144 -23.57 24.91 -26.62
N TYR A 145 -22.30 24.60 -26.86
CA TYR A 145 -21.53 25.14 -27.98
C TYR A 145 -22.16 24.79 -29.33
N GLU A 146 -22.51 23.53 -29.55
CA GLU A 146 -23.15 23.09 -30.81
C GLU A 146 -24.55 23.71 -30.99
N ASN A 147 -25.34 23.86 -29.92
CA ASN A 147 -26.63 24.54 -29.98
C ASN A 147 -26.50 26.03 -30.35
N MET A 148 -25.58 26.76 -29.70
CA MET A 148 -25.34 28.18 -30.02
C MET A 148 -24.85 28.36 -31.46
N LYS A 149 -24.01 27.45 -31.95
CA LYS A 149 -23.54 27.42 -33.34
C LYS A 149 -24.71 27.17 -34.30
N SER A 150 -25.59 26.22 -34.00
CA SER A 150 -26.80 25.96 -34.76
C SER A 150 -27.72 27.18 -34.82
N ASP A 151 -27.97 27.84 -33.68
CA ASP A 151 -28.80 29.05 -33.62
C ASP A 151 -28.18 30.20 -34.44
N CYS A 152 -26.86 30.38 -34.39
CA CYS A 152 -26.16 31.37 -35.20
C CYS A 152 -26.26 31.07 -36.72
N LEU A 153 -26.09 29.80 -37.10
CA LEU A 153 -26.27 29.35 -38.49
C LEU A 153 -27.72 29.54 -38.96
N ASN A 154 -28.69 29.32 -38.08
CA ASN A 154 -30.11 29.50 -38.39
C ASN A 154 -30.49 30.99 -38.53
N VAL A 155 -29.96 31.87 -37.65
CA VAL A 155 -30.14 33.32 -37.75
C VAL A 155 -29.55 33.84 -39.06
N THR A 156 -28.31 33.45 -39.41
CA THR A 156 -27.69 33.88 -40.66
C THR A 156 -28.39 33.34 -41.91
N ALA A 157 -28.94 32.13 -41.87
CA ALA A 157 -29.78 31.60 -42.93
C ALA A 157 -31.11 32.38 -43.05
N CYS A 158 -31.76 32.69 -41.93
CA CYS A 158 -32.99 33.48 -41.88
C CYS A 158 -32.78 34.90 -42.42
N GLU A 159 -31.69 35.56 -42.03
CA GLU A 159 -31.33 36.90 -42.48
C GLU A 159 -31.08 36.94 -44.00
N ARG A 160 -30.40 35.93 -44.55
CA ARG A 160 -30.27 35.75 -46.00
C ARG A 160 -31.62 35.52 -46.69
N CYS A 161 -32.47 34.65 -46.15
CA CYS A 161 -33.81 34.40 -46.72
C CYS A 161 -34.66 35.67 -46.75
N VAL A 162 -34.70 36.44 -45.67
CA VAL A 162 -35.42 37.72 -45.60
C VAL A 162 -34.89 38.72 -46.63
N THR A 163 -33.58 38.80 -46.79
CA THR A 163 -32.94 39.67 -47.80
C THR A 163 -33.36 39.26 -49.22
N THR A 164 -33.30 37.96 -49.52
CA THR A 164 -33.68 37.41 -50.84
C THR A 164 -35.17 37.60 -51.12
N GLU A 165 -36.04 37.41 -50.12
CA GLU A 165 -37.48 37.65 -50.25
C GLU A 165 -37.78 39.12 -50.54
N SER A 166 -37.05 40.04 -49.90
CA SER A 166 -37.20 41.48 -50.10
C SER A 166 -36.78 41.92 -51.52
N GLU A 167 -35.68 41.36 -52.04
CA GLU A 167 -35.22 41.61 -53.41
C GLU A 167 -36.25 41.09 -54.43
N LEU A 168 -36.75 39.86 -54.24
CA LEU A 168 -37.78 39.27 -55.10
C LEU A 168 -39.10 40.06 -55.08
N LYS A 169 -39.55 40.54 -53.92
CA LYS A 169 -40.73 41.42 -53.81
C LYS A 169 -40.52 42.74 -54.57
N THR A 170 -39.31 43.28 -54.54
CA THR A 170 -38.97 44.53 -55.25
C THR A 170 -38.99 44.33 -56.76
N ASP A 171 -38.45 43.21 -57.26
CA ASP A 171 -38.48 42.87 -58.68
C ASP A 171 -39.90 42.56 -59.17
N PHE A 172 -40.73 41.91 -58.35
CA PHE A 172 -42.14 41.69 -58.68
C PHE A 172 -42.92 43.01 -58.80
N LEU A 173 -42.68 43.97 -57.90
CA LEU A 173 -43.27 45.31 -57.98
C LEU A 173 -42.79 46.10 -59.21
N LYS A 174 -41.49 46.00 -59.54
CA LYS A 174 -40.95 46.61 -60.77
C LYS A 174 -41.60 46.02 -62.03
N ASN A 175 -41.76 44.70 -62.10
CA ASN A 175 -42.37 44.04 -63.24
C ASN A 175 -43.84 44.42 -63.40
N LYS A 176 -44.62 44.41 -62.30
CA LYS A 176 -46.02 44.88 -62.32
C LYS A 176 -46.15 46.34 -62.78
N CYS A 177 -45.24 47.21 -62.33
CA CYS A 177 -45.22 48.62 -62.74
C CYS A 177 -44.87 48.77 -64.23
N TYR A 178 -43.98 47.91 -64.75
CA TYR A 178 -43.64 47.86 -66.17
C TYR A 178 -44.83 47.41 -67.03
N ASP A 179 -45.56 46.37 -66.61
CA ASP A 179 -46.76 45.88 -67.29
C ASP A 179 -47.86 46.96 -67.34
N GLU A 180 -48.10 47.66 -66.22
CA GLU A 180 -49.05 48.79 -66.17
C GLU A 180 -48.63 49.94 -67.10
N LEU A 181 -47.33 50.26 -67.17
CA LEU A 181 -46.80 51.28 -68.05
C LEU A 181 -46.94 50.88 -69.52
N LEU A 182 -46.65 49.62 -69.86
CA LEU A 182 -46.79 49.08 -71.21
C LEU A 182 -48.24 49.12 -71.68
N GLN A 183 -49.20 48.79 -70.79
CA GLN A 183 -50.62 48.86 -71.11
C GLN A 183 -51.10 50.30 -71.36
N LYS A 184 -50.61 51.27 -70.58
CA LYS A 184 -50.86 52.70 -70.83
C LYS A 184 -50.24 53.15 -72.15
N TYR A 185 -49.04 52.70 -72.48
CA TYR A 185 -48.38 53.00 -73.75
C TYR A 185 -49.19 52.48 -74.94
N HIS A 186 -49.63 51.22 -74.93
CA HIS A 186 -50.48 50.67 -76.00
C HIS A 186 -51.84 51.39 -76.12
N THR A 187 -52.38 51.86 -75.01
CA THR A 187 -53.62 52.67 -75.03
C THR A 187 -53.38 54.00 -75.74
N LEU A 188 -52.26 54.66 -75.43
CA LEU A 188 -51.85 55.91 -76.07
C LEU A 188 -51.52 55.72 -77.55
N GLU A 189 -50.77 54.67 -77.90
CA GLU A 189 -50.42 54.28 -79.27
C GLU A 189 -51.68 54.10 -80.14
N LYS A 190 -52.66 53.33 -79.65
CA LYS A 190 -53.96 53.19 -80.34
C LYS A 190 -54.65 54.53 -80.53
N HIS A 191 -54.67 55.38 -79.50
CA HIS A 191 -55.28 56.69 -79.59
C HIS A 191 -54.61 57.57 -80.65
N CYS A 192 -53.27 57.59 -80.68
CA CYS A 192 -52.49 58.31 -81.70
C CYS A 192 -52.75 57.80 -83.12
N ILE A 193 -52.75 56.48 -83.34
CA ILE A 193 -53.07 55.90 -84.66
C ILE A 193 -54.49 56.30 -85.11
N THR A 194 -55.44 56.36 -84.19
CA THR A 194 -56.83 56.76 -84.53
C THR A 194 -56.92 58.23 -84.95
N LEU A 195 -56.02 59.08 -84.46
CA LEU A 195 -55.96 60.51 -84.81
C LEU A 195 -55.28 60.77 -86.16
N GLU A 196 -54.36 59.91 -86.61
CA GLU A 196 -53.69 60.04 -87.92
C GLU A 196 -54.54 59.52 -89.09
N VAL A 197 -55.57 58.71 -88.82
CA VAL A 197 -56.44 58.08 -89.83
C VAL A 197 -57.71 58.90 -90.10
N ASN A 198 -57.95 59.99 -89.36
CA ASN A 198 -59.03 60.97 -89.60
C ASN A 198 -58.50 62.29 -90.16
#